data_AF-R7LHZ4-F1
#
_entry.id   AF-R7LHZ4-F1
#
_cell.length_a   1.000
_cell.length_b   1.000
_cell.length_c   1.000
_cell.angle_alpha   90.00
_cell.angle_beta   90.00
_cell.angle_gamma   90.00
#
_symmetry.space_group_name_H-M   'P 1'
#
loop_
_entity.id
_entity.type
_entity.pdbx_description
1 polymer ?
#
loop_
_entity_poly.entity_id
_entity_poly.type
_entity_poly.pdbx_seq_one_letter_code
_entity_poly.pdbx_strand_id
1 'polypeptide(L)'
;MTINFLTDRKADDFYNSLLPLYTESLGENKIIEHYKIQQPEYIIFNNLNMKDYYFNYICQDYALDFCGYVQENYNLEHVIDTDFRYLIFKRK
;
A
#
# COMPACT_ATOMS: atom_id res chain seq x y z
N MET A 1 2.13 -10.05 -0.58
CA MET A 1 1.91 -11.47 -0.96
C MET A 1 2.08 -12.45 0.21
N THR A 2 3.20 -12.43 0.93
CA THR A 2 3.47 -13.39 2.04
C THR A 2 2.44 -13.37 3.16
N ILE A 3 1.98 -12.20 3.61
CA ILE A 3 0.94 -12.10 4.67
C ILE A 3 -0.37 -12.76 4.24
N ASN A 4 -0.82 -12.51 3.00
CA ASN A 4 -2.05 -13.08 2.48
C ASN A 4 -1.95 -14.62 2.35
N PHE A 5 -0.80 -15.10 1.88
CA PHE A 5 -0.50 -16.53 1.82
C PHE A 5 -0.49 -17.19 3.22
N LEU A 6 0.18 -16.58 4.20
CA LEU A 6 0.27 -17.12 5.57
C LEU A 6 -1.07 -17.09 6.31
N THR A 7 -1.99 -16.20 5.92
CA THR A 7 -3.29 -16.03 6.58
C THR A 7 -4.45 -16.69 5.82
N ASP A 8 -4.18 -17.37 4.70
CA ASP A 8 -5.18 -17.92 3.78
C ASP A 8 -6.28 -16.89 3.43
N ARG A 9 -5.89 -15.61 3.33
CA ARG A 9 -6.81 -14.54 2.96
C ARG A 9 -6.73 -14.28 1.47
N LYS A 10 -7.89 -14.36 0.81
CA LYS A 10 -8.04 -13.86 -0.55
C LYS A 10 -7.74 -12.36 -0.56
N ALA A 11 -6.67 -12.00 -1.26
CA ALA A 11 -6.27 -10.62 -1.45
C ALA A 11 -6.88 -10.07 -2.74
N ASP A 12 -6.79 -8.76 -2.88
CA ASP A 12 -6.95 -8.11 -4.18
C ASP A 12 -5.83 -8.55 -5.13
N ASP A 13 -6.15 -8.80 -6.40
CA ASP A 13 -5.22 -9.33 -7.39
C ASP A 13 -4.56 -8.22 -8.25
N PHE A 14 -5.04 -6.97 -8.18
CA PHE A 14 -4.60 -5.91 -9.09
C PHE A 14 -3.38 -5.12 -8.61
N TYR A 15 -3.37 -4.68 -7.34
CA TYR A 15 -2.36 -3.74 -6.83
C TYR A 15 -1.68 -4.23 -5.54
N ASN A 16 -1.72 -5.53 -5.27
CA ASN A 16 -1.22 -6.13 -4.03
C ASN A 16 0.28 -5.99 -3.77
N SER A 17 1.08 -5.70 -4.80
CA SER A 17 2.51 -5.43 -4.70
C SER A 17 2.84 -3.94 -4.68
N LEU A 18 1.94 -3.12 -5.24
CA LEU A 18 2.07 -1.66 -5.43
C LEU A 18 3.51 -1.21 -5.72
N LEU A 19 4.14 -1.86 -6.70
CA LEU A 19 5.50 -1.50 -7.13
C LEU A 19 5.51 -0.08 -7.72
N PRO A 20 6.63 0.66 -7.64
CA PRO A 20 6.71 1.99 -8.24
C PRO A 20 6.35 2.02 -9.73
N LEU A 21 6.68 0.96 -10.47
CA LEU A 21 6.29 0.86 -11.89
C LEU A 21 4.78 0.93 -12.12
N TYR A 22 3.94 0.56 -11.13
CA TYR A 22 2.48 0.64 -11.27
C TYR A 22 2.03 2.10 -11.20
N THR A 23 2.63 2.92 -10.34
CA THR A 23 2.31 4.35 -10.28
C THR A 23 2.75 5.05 -11.56
N GLU A 24 3.92 4.69 -12.09
CA GLU A 24 4.44 5.23 -13.36
C GLU A 24 3.59 4.83 -14.58
N SER A 25 3.23 3.55 -14.71
CA SER A 25 2.58 3.03 -15.92
C SER A 25 1.06 3.15 -15.93
N LEU A 26 0.42 3.06 -14.77
CA LEU A 26 -1.05 3.06 -14.66
C LEU A 26 -1.58 4.41 -14.15
N GLY A 27 -0.75 5.18 -13.45
CA GLY A 27 -1.12 6.43 -12.80
C GLY A 27 -1.84 6.20 -11.47
N GLU A 28 -1.53 7.04 -10.48
CA GLU A 28 -2.10 6.93 -9.13
C GLU A 28 -3.62 7.09 -9.09
N ASN A 29 -4.20 7.88 -10.01
CA ASN A 29 -5.66 8.07 -10.09
C ASN A 29 -6.41 6.74 -10.27
N LYS A 30 -5.93 5.83 -11.14
CA LYS A 30 -6.58 4.53 -11.37
C LYS A 30 -6.46 3.61 -10.16
N ILE A 31 -5.33 3.69 -9.45
CA ILE A 31 -5.10 2.96 -8.21
C ILE A 31 -6.11 3.45 -7.16
N ILE A 32 -6.20 4.77 -6.96
CA ILE A 32 -7.15 5.37 -6.01
C ILE A 32 -8.60 5.00 -6.36
N GLU A 33 -9.01 5.09 -7.63
CA GLU A 33 -10.35 4.70 -8.08
C GLU A 33 -10.67 3.24 -7.75
N HIS A 34 -9.72 2.33 -7.98
CA HIS A 34 -9.90 0.93 -7.63
C HIS A 34 -10.09 0.72 -6.12
N TYR A 35 -9.29 1.38 -5.27
CA TYR A 35 -9.42 1.28 -3.82
C TYR A 35 -10.69 1.95 -3.28
N LYS A 36 -11.22 2.97 -3.98
CA LYS A 36 -12.55 3.55 -3.68
C LYS A 36 -13.69 2.57 -3.97
N ILE A 37 -13.52 1.65 -4.93
CA ILE A 37 -14.50 0.62 -5.26
C ILE A 37 -14.36 -0.59 -4.33
N GLN A 38 -13.15 -1.12 -4.16
CA GLN A 38 -12.90 -2.31 -3.33
C GLN A 38 -13.11 -2.03 -1.85
N GLN A 39 -12.74 -0.83 -1.39
CA GLN A 39 -12.79 -0.39 0.00
C GLN A 39 -12.32 -1.49 0.97
N PRO A 40 -11.04 -1.87 0.94
CA PRO A 40 -10.55 -2.86 1.89
C PRO A 40 -10.74 -2.39 3.33
N GLU A 41 -10.94 -3.33 4.26
CA GLU A 41 -11.02 -2.99 5.69
C GLU A 41 -9.65 -2.52 6.22
N TYR A 42 -8.58 -3.14 5.71
CA TYR A 42 -7.20 -2.83 6.10
C TYR A 42 -6.31 -2.56 4.90
N ILE A 43 -5.41 -1.59 5.07
CA ILE A 43 -4.29 -1.34 4.16
C ILE A 43 -3.00 -1.45 4.97
N ILE A 44 -2.01 -2.15 4.42
CA ILE A 44 -0.72 -2.36 5.08
C ILE A 44 0.37 -1.80 4.17
N PHE A 45 1.12 -0.83 4.68
CA PHE A 45 2.37 -0.38 4.06
C PHE A 45 3.56 -0.98 4.77
N ASN A 46 4.64 -1.19 4.03
CA ASN A 46 5.90 -1.57 4.60
C ASN A 46 7.03 -0.68 4.10
N ASN A 47 8.17 -0.68 4.79
CA ASN A 47 9.36 0.07 4.41
C ASN A 47 10.30 -0.70 3.47
N LEU A 48 9.75 -1.51 2.54
CA LEU A 48 10.59 -2.18 1.54
C LEU A 48 11.31 -1.14 0.69
N ASN A 49 12.64 -1.21 0.66
CA ASN A 49 13.43 -0.36 -0.21
C ASN A 49 13.30 -0.82 -1.67
N MET A 50 12.86 0.07 -2.56
CA MET A 50 12.58 -0.23 -3.97
C MET A 50 13.67 0.26 -4.94
N LYS A 51 14.92 0.40 -4.49
CA LYS A 51 16.02 1.05 -5.26
C LYS A 51 16.23 0.45 -6.65
N ASP A 52 15.92 -0.84 -6.82
CA ASP A 52 16.06 -1.55 -8.09
C ASP A 52 15.09 -0.98 -9.16
N TYR A 53 14.07 -0.24 -8.72
CA TYR A 53 13.14 0.55 -9.54
C TYR A 53 13.45 2.05 -9.53
N TYR A 54 14.57 2.49 -8.96
CA TYR A 54 14.97 3.90 -8.78
C TYR A 54 14.18 4.69 -7.72
N PHE A 55 13.43 4.02 -6.84
CA PHE A 55 12.68 4.65 -5.73
C PHE A 55 13.12 4.06 -4.38
N ASN A 56 12.96 4.77 -3.28
CA ASN A 56 13.31 4.26 -1.96
C ASN A 56 12.09 3.64 -1.29
N TYR A 57 11.08 4.42 -0.93
CA TYR A 57 10.00 3.97 -0.04
C TYR A 57 8.64 4.53 -0.43
N ILE A 58 7.60 3.69 -0.28
CA ILE A 58 6.22 4.09 -0.47
C ILE A 58 5.87 5.26 0.47
N CYS A 59 5.07 6.21 -0.02
CA CYS A 59 4.71 7.44 0.70
C CYS A 59 5.88 8.40 1.00
N GLN A 60 7.08 8.13 0.46
CA GLN A 60 8.22 9.04 0.55
C GLN A 60 8.60 9.57 -0.83
N ASP A 61 8.79 8.68 -1.81
CA ASP A 61 9.21 9.06 -3.17
C ASP A 61 8.41 8.40 -4.29
N TYR A 62 7.40 7.59 -3.97
CA TYR A 62 6.38 7.13 -4.91
C TYR A 62 5.03 6.86 -4.21
N ALA A 63 3.96 6.77 -5.02
CA ALA A 63 2.58 6.55 -4.56
C ALA A 63 2.05 7.65 -3.62
N LEU A 64 2.47 8.91 -3.82
CA LEU A 64 2.23 10.00 -2.87
C LEU A 64 0.75 10.38 -2.76
N ASP A 65 0.04 10.45 -3.89
CA ASP A 65 -1.39 10.78 -3.92
C ASP A 65 -2.22 9.63 -3.31
N PHE A 66 -1.82 8.38 -3.60
CA PHE A 66 -2.45 7.22 -2.99
C PHE A 66 -2.24 7.20 -1.47
N CYS A 67 -1.05 7.54 -0.98
CA CYS A 67 -0.80 7.67 0.45
C CYS A 67 -1.62 8.78 1.10
N GLY A 68 -1.81 9.92 0.41
CA GLY A 68 -2.74 10.97 0.82
C GLY A 68 -4.17 10.44 0.96
N TYR A 69 -4.66 9.71 -0.05
CA TYR A 69 -5.97 9.06 0.00
C TYR A 69 -6.11 8.11 1.21
N VAL A 70 -5.09 7.29 1.50
CA VAL A 70 -5.13 6.38 2.65
C VAL A 70 -5.20 7.15 3.97
N GLN A 71 -4.40 8.21 4.15
CA GLN A 71 -4.42 9.05 5.36
C GLN A 71 -5.78 9.75 5.56
N GLU A 72 -6.43 10.16 4.47
CA GLU A 72 -7.74 10.80 4.50
C GLU A 72 -8.87 9.83 4.86
N ASN A 73 -8.77 8.56 4.48
CA ASN A 73 -9.89 7.60 4.54
C ASN A 73 -9.70 6.46 5.54
N TYR A 74 -8.50 6.32 6.12
CA TYR A 74 -8.15 5.26 7.05
C TYR A 74 -7.46 5.85 8.29
N ASN A 75 -7.59 5.16 9.43
CA ASN A 75 -6.91 5.46 10.67
C ASN A 75 -5.67 4.56 10.80
N LEU A 76 -4.53 5.12 11.19
CA LEU A 76 -3.37 4.32 11.57
C LEU A 76 -3.68 3.62 12.91
N GLU A 77 -3.85 2.30 12.88
CA GLU A 77 -4.24 1.51 14.05
C GLU A 77 -3.02 0.90 14.75
N HIS A 78 -2.06 0.39 13.97
CA HIS A 78 -0.87 -0.26 14.49
C HIS A 78 0.39 0.08 13.71
N VAL A 79 1.51 0.10 14.42
CA VAL A 79 2.86 0.16 13.87
C VAL A 79 3.66 -0.99 14.43
N ILE A 80 4.23 -1.82 13.56
CA ILE A 80 5.17 -2.88 13.95
C ILE A 80 6.54 -2.41 13.49
N ASP A 81 7.47 -2.20 14.43
CA ASP A 81 8.79 -1.59 14.15
C ASP A 81 9.89 -2.34 14.90
N THR A 82 10.30 -3.48 14.33
CA THR A 82 11.33 -4.36 14.94
C THR A 82 12.54 -4.61 14.04
N ASP A 83 12.42 -4.33 12.73
CA ASP A 83 13.51 -4.26 11.73
C ASP A 83 12.89 -3.89 10.37
N PHE A 84 11.81 -4.60 10.02
CA PHE A 84 10.93 -4.27 8.90
C PHE A 84 9.67 -3.61 9.44
N ARG A 85 9.44 -2.37 9.03
CA ARG A 85 8.36 -1.55 9.56
C ARG A 85 7.08 -1.81 8.78
N TYR A 86 6.00 -2.12 9.49
CA TYR A 86 4.66 -2.19 8.93
C TYR A 86 3.78 -1.10 9.54
N LEU A 87 3.08 -0.37 8.67
CA LEU A 87 2.03 0.56 9.03
C LEU A 87 0.70 -0.08 8.68
N ILE A 88 -0.17 -0.27 9.66
CA ILE A 88 -1.47 -0.92 9.49
C ILE A 88 -2.55 0.13 9.65
N PHE A 89 -3.28 0.36 8.57
CA PHE A 89 -4.37 1.32 8.48
C PHE A 89 -5.71 0.58 8.42
N LYS A 90 -6.69 1.05 9.19
CA LYS A 90 -8.07 0.54 9.18
C LYS A 90 -9.01 1.60 8.65
N ARG A 91 -9.94 1.22 7.78
CA ARG A 91 -10.91 2.15 7.19
C ARG A 91 -11.70 2.88 8.28
N LYS A 92 -11.93 4.18 8.09
CA LYS A 92 -12.74 5.03 8.98
C LYS A 92 -14.20 4.60 9.06
#